data_AF-A0A402AW95-F1
#
_entry.id   AF-A0A402AW95-F1
#
_cell.length_a   1.000
_cell.length_b   1.000
_cell.length_c   1.000
_cell.angle_alpha   90.00
_cell.angle_beta   90.00
_cell.angle_gamma   90.00
#
_symmetry.space_group_name_H-M   'P 1'
#
loop_
_entity.id
_entity.type
_entity.pdbx_description
1 polymer ?
#
loop_
_entity_poly.entity_id
_entity_poly.type
_entity_poly.pdbx_seq_one_letter_code
_entity_poly.pdbx_strand_id
1 'polypeptide(L)' 'MSQSDKDAIRAALLDIKDKNALNALIAGGFINDTDSSYNGLRDMARTLGIDLKKLAS' A
#
# COMPACT_ATOMS: atom_id res chain seq x y z
N MET A 1 -12.48 1.36 16.11
CA MET A 1 -12.46 0.20 15.20
C MET A 1 -11.76 -0.95 15.90
N SER A 2 -12.42 -2.10 15.99
CA SER A 2 -11.90 -3.30 16.66
C SER A 2 -10.86 -4.01 15.77
N GLN A 3 -10.16 -5.01 16.33
CA GLN A 3 -9.26 -5.86 15.53
C GLN A 3 -10.05 -6.69 14.50
N SER A 4 -11.23 -7.17 14.89
CA SER A 4 -12.14 -7.90 13.99
C SER A 4 -12.55 -7.06 12.77
N ASP A 5 -12.84 -5.78 12.97
CA ASP A 5 -13.21 -4.88 11.88
C ASP A 5 -12.03 -4.69 10.89
N LYS A 6 -10.81 -4.55 11.43
CA LYS A 6 -9.59 -4.42 10.61
C LYS A 6 -9.36 -5.67 9.77
N ASP A 7 -9.59 -6.84 10.35
CA ASP A 7 -9.39 -8.12 9.67
C ASP A 7 -10.44 -8.35 8.59
N ALA A 8 -11.70 -7.96 8.86
CA ALA A 8 -12.78 -7.99 7.87
C ALA A 8 -12.50 -7.07 6.67
N ILE A 9 -12.03 -5.84 6.91
CA ILE A 9 -11.66 -4.91 5.84
C ILE A 9 -10.50 -5.48 5.01
N ARG A 10 -9.47 -6.04 5.66
CA ARG A 10 -8.33 -6.66 4.96
C ARG A 10 -8.82 -7.81 4.08
N ALA A 11 -9.65 -8.70 4.61
CA ALA A 11 -10.20 -9.83 3.87
C ALA A 11 -11.02 -9.35 2.66
N ALA A 12 -11.89 -8.35 2.85
CA ALA A 12 -12.71 -7.80 1.78
C ALA A 12 -11.85 -7.25 0.62
N LEU A 13 -10.78 -6.50 0.91
CA LEU A 13 -9.90 -5.94 -0.13
C LEU A 13 -9.18 -7.04 -0.93
N LEU A 14 -8.67 -8.07 -0.27
CA LEU A 14 -7.98 -9.19 -0.93
C LEU A 14 -8.92 -10.02 -1.83
N ASP A 15 -10.20 -10.07 -1.47
CA ASP A 15 -11.21 -10.82 -2.21
C ASP A 15 -11.83 -10.05 -3.38
N ILE A 16 -11.56 -8.74 -3.54
CA ILE A 16 -12.05 -7.98 -4.69
C ILE A 16 -11.57 -8.62 -6.01
N LYS A 17 -12.51 -9.13 -6.80
CA LYS A 17 -12.32 -9.62 -8.18
C LYS A 17 -13.07 -8.82 -9.23
N ASP A 18 -13.76 -7.75 -8.82
CA ASP A 18 -14.49 -6.88 -9.74
C ASP A 18 -13.50 -6.17 -10.69
N LYS A 19 -13.53 -6.58 -11.96
CA LYS A 19 -12.63 -6.06 -12.99
C LYS A 19 -12.86 -4.57 -13.26
N ASN A 20 -14.08 -4.06 -13.13
CA ASN A 20 -14.36 -2.64 -13.37
C ASN A 20 -13.73 -1.78 -12.27
N ALA A 21 -13.86 -2.22 -11.01
CA ALA A 21 -13.22 -1.55 -9.88
C ALA A 21 -11.69 -1.59 -9.97
N LEU A 22 -11.11 -2.74 -10.37
CA LEU A 22 -9.66 -2.92 -10.48
C LEU A 22 -9.05 -2.20 -11.70
N ASN A 23 -9.77 -2.14 -12.82
CA ASN A 23 -9.32 -1.44 -14.03
C ASN A 23 -9.16 0.07 -13.79
N ALA A 24 -10.00 0.68 -12.95
CA ALA A 24 -9.87 2.09 -12.57
C ALA A 24 -8.53 2.38 -11.87
N LEU A 25 -7.91 1.37 -11.24
CA LEU A 25 -6.63 1.45 -10.56
C LEU A 25 -5.46 0.93 -11.43
N ILE A 26 -5.74 0.47 -12.65
CA ILE A 26 -4.79 -0.26 -13.51
C ILE A 26 -4.14 -1.42 -12.72
N ALA A 27 -4.93 -2.08 -11.87
CA ALA A 27 -4.47 -3.11 -10.94
C ALA A 27 -5.05 -4.47 -11.29
N GLY A 28 -4.32 -5.54 -10.97
CA GLY A 28 -4.81 -6.92 -11.08
C GLY A 28 -5.52 -7.43 -9.81
N GLY A 29 -5.47 -6.67 -8.72
CA GLY A 29 -5.98 -7.05 -7.40
C GLY A 29 -5.17 -6.41 -6.27
N PHE A 30 -5.63 -6.64 -5.03
CA PHE A 30 -4.90 -6.26 -3.83
C PHE A 30 -4.10 -7.45 -3.29
N ILE A 31 -2.96 -7.15 -2.66
CA ILE A 31 -2.10 -8.15 -2.00
C ILE A 31 -1.88 -7.77 -0.54
N ASN A 32 -1.49 -8.75 0.26
CA ASN A 32 -1.01 -8.47 1.61
C ASN A 32 0.33 -7.75 1.55
N ASP A 33 0.48 -6.76 2.42
CA ASP A 33 1.72 -6.01 2.53
C ASP A 33 1.98 -5.57 3.97
N THR A 34 3.22 -5.19 4.26
CA THR A 34 3.70 -4.85 5.59
C THR A 34 4.57 -3.60 5.54
N ASP A 35 4.64 -2.88 6.66
CA ASP A 35 5.49 -1.69 6.76
C ASP A 35 6.97 -1.99 6.41
N SER A 36 7.44 -3.18 6.79
CA SER A 36 8.81 -3.62 6.54
C SER A 36 9.15 -3.83 5.06
N SER A 37 8.16 -4.09 4.19
CA SER A 37 8.38 -4.27 2.75
C SER A 37 9.03 -3.04 2.11
N TYR A 38 8.86 -1.86 2.73
CA TYR A 38 9.33 -0.58 2.23
C TYR A 38 10.64 -0.10 2.87
N ASN A 39 11.26 -0.87 3.76
CA ASN A 39 12.49 -0.45 4.45
C ASN A 39 13.63 -0.16 3.47
N GLY A 40 13.78 -0.95 2.41
CA GLY A 40 14.83 -0.70 1.39
C GLY A 40 14.67 0.65 0.69
N LEU A 41 13.43 1.12 0.47
CA LEU A 41 13.17 2.46 -0.07
C LEU A 41 13.53 3.56 0.93
N ARG A 42 13.24 3.35 2.22
CA ARG A 42 13.63 4.29 3.29
C ARG A 42 15.15 4.39 3.41
N ASP A 43 15.84 3.25 3.31
CA ASP A 43 17.31 3.21 3.31
C ASP A 43 17.89 3.94 2.11
N MET A 44 17.37 3.67 0.91
CA MET A 44 17.79 4.36 -0.31
C MET A 44 17.59 5.88 -0.21
N ALA A 45 16.44 6.33 0.29
CA ALA A 45 16.18 7.75 0.50
C ALA A 45 17.18 8.40 1.46
N ARG A 46 17.53 7.70 2.55
CA ARG A 46 18.57 8.16 3.48
C ARG A 46 19.95 8.22 2.82
N THR A 47 20.33 7.18 2.08
CA THR A 47 21.62 7.11 1.39
C THR A 47 21.78 8.21 0.36
N LEU A 48 20.73 8.51 -0.40
CA LEU A 48 20.73 9.55 -1.43
C LEU A 48 20.49 10.96 -0.87
N GLY A 49 20.22 11.10 0.44
CA GLY A 49 19.88 12.38 1.04
C GLY A 49 18.59 12.99 0.49
N ILE A 50 17.63 12.16 0.07
CA ILE A 50 16.35 12.62 -0.45
C ILE A 50 15.56 13.28 0.69
N ASP A 51 15.32 14.57 0.55
CA ASP A 51 14.43 15.32 1.43
C ASP A 51 13.00 15.31 0.88
N LEU A 52 12.17 14.43 1.44
CA LEU A 52 10.76 14.29 1.03
C LEU A 52 9.95 15.57 1.24
N LYS A 53 10.41 16.52 2.08
CA LYS A 53 9.74 17.83 2.23
C LYS A 53 9.78 18.66 0.95
N LYS A 54 10.72 18.37 0.04
CA LYS A 54 10.84 19.04 -1.27
C LYS A 54 9.93 18.47 -2.34
N LEU A 55 9.23 17.35 -2.09
CA LEU A 55 8.28 16.74 -3.03
C LEU A 55 6.84 17.25 -2.83
N ALA A 56 6.55 17.86 -1.69
CA ALA A 56 5.23 18.40 -1.36
C ALA A 56 5.07 19.89 -1.74
N SER A 57 6.02 20.44 -2.49
CA SER A 57 6.06 21.84 -2.97
C SER A 57 5.95 21.92 -4.49
#